data_AF-A0A1X7KUN7-F1
#
_entry.id   AF-A0A1X7KUN7-F1
#
_cell.length_a   1.000
_cell.length_b   1.000
_cell.length_c   1.000
_cell.angle_alpha   90.00
_cell.angle_beta   90.00
_cell.angle_gamma   90.00
#
_symmetry.space_group_name_H-M   'P 1'
#
loop_
_entity.id
_entity.type
_entity.pdbx_description
1 polymer ?
#
loop_
_entity_poly.entity_id
_entity_poly.type
_entity_poly.pdbx_seq_one_letter_code
_entity_poly.pdbx_strand_id
1 'polypeptide(L)'
;MPEWWTRYFEVSPDIAVTKGEPLRDPTGQGRALTRRTGVWGIESEKAVRSDNLEPHLRYLIQRLALPRSDLSLHVESAGAKVRFFCYWVNESGERVPDVPDDIRAMMEAMGGTIEIDEYR
;
A
#
# COMPACT_ATOMS: atom_id res chain seq x y z
N MET A 1 13.78 2.29 -5.31
CA MET A 1 14.48 1.19 -4.61
C MET A 1 13.76 0.92 -3.30
N PRO A 2 13.32 -0.32 -3.05
CA PRO A 2 12.71 -0.69 -1.77
C PRO A 2 13.56 -0.28 -0.55
N GLU A 3 14.90 -0.38 -0.63
CA GLU A 3 15.81 0.01 0.46
C GLU A 3 15.68 1.47 0.91
N TRP A 4 15.43 2.39 -0.02
CA TRP A 4 15.32 3.80 0.31
C TRP A 4 14.10 4.03 1.22
N TRP A 5 12.95 3.44 0.87
CA TRP A 5 11.72 3.53 1.67
C TRP A 5 11.86 2.80 3.02
N THR A 6 12.57 1.68 3.06
CA THR A 6 12.93 0.99 4.31
C THR A 6 13.71 1.91 5.24
N ARG A 7 14.70 2.65 4.72
CA ARG A 7 15.49 3.61 5.52
C ARG A 7 14.67 4.84 5.92
N TYR A 8 13.87 5.38 5.01
CA TYR A 8 13.05 6.56 5.28
C TYR A 8 11.97 6.29 6.33
N PHE A 9 11.25 5.18 6.23
CA PHE A 9 10.23 4.82 7.20
C PHE A 9 10.79 4.17 8.46
N GLU A 10 12.03 3.65 8.42
CA GLU A 10 12.66 2.86 9.48
C GLU A 10 11.83 1.61 9.84
N VAL A 11 11.19 1.03 8.81
CA VAL A 11 10.31 -0.14 8.92
C VAL A 11 10.73 -1.20 7.93
N SER A 12 10.79 -2.46 8.37
CA SER A 12 10.94 -3.59 7.45
C SER A 12 9.64 -3.78 6.65
N PRO A 13 9.69 -3.77 5.31
CA PRO A 13 8.51 -3.99 4.49
C PRO A 13 8.01 -5.43 4.57
N ASP A 14 6.70 -5.60 4.41
CA ASP A 14 6.09 -6.90 4.08
C ASP A 14 6.20 -7.19 2.58
N ILE A 15 6.17 -6.13 1.76
CA ILE A 15 6.32 -6.20 0.30
C ILE A 15 7.46 -5.30 -0.15
N ALA A 16 8.45 -5.87 -0.84
CA ALA A 16 9.54 -5.15 -1.47
C ALA A 16 9.83 -5.76 -2.84
N VAL A 17 9.46 -5.06 -3.90
CA VAL A 17 9.65 -5.50 -5.30
C VAL A 17 10.32 -4.39 -6.07
N THR A 18 11.36 -4.73 -6.84
CA THR A 18 12.08 -3.75 -7.66
C THR A 18 11.57 -3.78 -9.10
N LYS A 19 11.33 -2.59 -9.67
CA LYS A 19 11.05 -2.46 -11.10
C LYS A 19 12.22 -3.05 -11.91
N GLY A 20 11.90 -3.83 -12.93
CA GLY A 20 12.90 -4.49 -13.78
C GLY A 20 13.30 -5.89 -13.31
N GLU A 21 12.89 -6.32 -12.11
CA GLU A 21 13.16 -7.70 -11.64
C GLU A 21 12.54 -8.73 -12.59
N PRO A 22 13.27 -9.82 -12.90
CA PRO A 22 12.74 -10.89 -13.74
C PRO A 22 11.45 -11.49 -13.19
N LEU A 23 10.49 -11.71 -14.07
CA LEU A 23 9.26 -12.44 -13.79
C LEU A 23 9.39 -13.85 -14.35
N ARG A 24 8.92 -14.84 -13.57
CA ARG A 24 8.72 -16.18 -14.09
C ARG A 24 7.70 -16.11 -15.21
N ASP A 25 8.07 -16.60 -16.40
CA ASP A 25 7.15 -16.72 -17.53
C ASP A 25 6.09 -17.79 -17.21
N PRO A 26 4.81 -17.42 -16.99
CA PRO A 26 3.77 -18.38 -16.64
C PRO A 26 3.42 -19.30 -17.82
N THR A 27 3.81 -18.94 -19.05
CA THR A 27 3.56 -19.73 -20.26
C THR A 27 4.69 -20.70 -20.59
N GLY A 28 5.84 -20.60 -19.92
CA GLY A 28 7.01 -21.44 -20.16
C GLY A 28 7.69 -21.23 -21.52
N GLN A 29 7.35 -20.15 -22.24
CA GLN A 29 7.86 -19.86 -23.58
C GLN A 29 9.25 -19.19 -23.57
N GLY A 30 9.86 -19.03 -22.40
CA GLY A 30 11.20 -18.45 -22.26
C GLY A 30 11.24 -16.95 -22.50
N ARG A 31 10.12 -16.24 -22.34
CA ARG A 31 10.08 -14.78 -22.51
C ARG A 31 10.81 -14.08 -21.36
N ALA A 32 11.64 -13.11 -21.68
CA ALA A 32 12.25 -12.21 -20.70
C ALA A 32 11.19 -11.20 -20.22
N LEU A 33 10.38 -11.60 -19.24
CA LEU A 33 9.42 -10.72 -18.59
C LEU A 33 10.08 -10.02 -17.40
N THR A 34 9.79 -8.74 -17.22
CA THR A 34 10.27 -7.96 -16.08
C THR A 34 9.14 -7.21 -15.40
N ARG A 35 9.27 -7.00 -14.08
CA ARG A 35 8.33 -6.22 -13.27
C ARG A 35 8.25 -4.79 -13.81
N ARG A 36 7.06 -4.38 -14.27
CA ARG A 36 6.84 -3.03 -14.83
C ARG A 36 6.84 -1.94 -13.75
N THR A 37 6.52 -2.30 -12.52
CA THR A 37 6.44 -1.41 -11.35
C THR A 37 7.23 -1.99 -10.19
N GLY A 38 7.79 -1.11 -9.38
CA GLY A 38 8.33 -1.46 -8.06
C GLY A 38 7.29 -1.17 -6.99
N VAL A 39 7.30 -1.94 -5.90
CA VAL A 39 6.38 -1.77 -4.78
C VAL A 39 7.19 -1.85 -3.49
N TRP A 40 6.86 -0.98 -2.54
CA TRP A 40 7.26 -1.08 -1.15
C TRP A 40 6.01 -0.88 -0.30
N GLY A 41 5.76 -1.74 0.67
CA GLY A 41 4.53 -1.67 1.46
C GLY A 41 4.54 -2.48 2.74
N ILE A 42 3.56 -2.18 3.58
CA ILE A 42 3.27 -2.83 4.87
C ILE A 42 1.85 -3.39 4.81
N GLU A 43 1.68 -4.58 5.36
CA GLU A 43 0.40 -5.25 5.47
C GLU A 43 -0.10 -5.17 6.92
N SER A 44 -1.41 -4.96 7.09
CA SER A 44 -2.05 -4.92 8.41
C SER A 44 -2.63 -6.28 8.81
N GLU A 45 -2.85 -7.20 7.87
CA GLU A 45 -3.56 -8.47 8.07
C GLU A 45 -2.97 -9.33 9.20
N LYS A 46 -1.64 -9.41 9.29
CA LYS A 46 -0.97 -10.20 10.33
C LYS A 46 -1.01 -9.55 11.72
N ALA A 47 -1.21 -8.23 11.77
CA ALA A 47 -1.14 -7.44 13.01
C ALA A 47 -2.53 -7.08 13.59
N VAL A 48 -3.55 -6.97 12.73
CA VAL A 48 -4.89 -6.54 13.10
C VAL A 48 -5.88 -7.65 12.79
N ARG A 49 -6.63 -8.10 13.80
CA ARG A 49 -7.74 -9.04 13.64
C ARG A 49 -9.06 -8.27 13.73
N SER A 50 -9.52 -7.76 12.60
CA SER A 50 -10.80 -7.06 12.50
C SER A 50 -11.37 -7.21 11.11
N ASP A 51 -12.69 -7.26 11.00
CA ASP A 51 -13.40 -7.16 9.72
C ASP A 51 -13.73 -5.70 9.36
N ASN A 52 -13.32 -4.73 10.17
CA ASN A 52 -13.51 -3.31 9.90
C ASN A 52 -12.23 -2.72 9.27
N LEU A 53 -12.37 -1.82 8.30
CA LEU A 53 -11.22 -1.21 7.63
C LEU A 53 -10.47 -0.22 8.54
N GLU A 54 -11.16 0.55 9.37
CA GLU A 54 -10.54 1.58 10.21
C GLU A 54 -9.36 1.06 11.06
N PRO A 55 -9.49 -0.03 11.86
CA PRO A 55 -8.36 -0.56 12.64
C PRO A 55 -7.11 -0.85 11.83
N HIS A 56 -7.27 -1.30 10.58
CA HIS A 56 -6.16 -1.57 9.67
C HIS A 56 -5.50 -0.26 9.21
N LEU A 57 -6.30 0.75 8.86
CA LEU A 57 -5.77 2.07 8.47
C LEU A 57 -5.03 2.74 9.63
N ARG A 58 -5.61 2.71 10.84
CA ARG A 58 -4.98 3.27 12.06
C ARG A 58 -3.65 2.58 12.37
N TYR A 59 -3.59 1.25 12.23
CA TYR A 59 -2.33 0.50 12.38
C TYR A 59 -1.27 0.97 11.38
N LEU A 60 -1.61 1.09 10.10
CA LEU A 60 -0.66 1.53 9.06
C LEU A 60 -0.17 2.96 9.31
N ILE A 61 -1.07 3.87 9.68
CA ILE A 61 -0.74 5.25 10.05
C ILE A 61 0.26 5.26 11.20
N GLN A 62 -0.01 4.51 12.27
CA GLN A 62 0.89 4.41 13.42
C GLN A 62 2.24 3.80 13.02
N ARG A 63 2.22 2.69 12.26
CA ARG A 63 3.42 1.93 11.89
C ARG A 63 4.37 2.74 11.02
N LEU A 64 3.82 3.58 10.14
CA LEU A 64 4.57 4.45 9.23
C LEU A 64 4.79 5.86 9.79
N ALA A 65 4.24 6.16 10.97
CA ALA A 65 4.22 7.48 11.59
C ALA A 65 3.68 8.57 10.63
N LEU A 66 2.51 8.33 10.05
CA LEU A 66 1.83 9.28 9.16
C LEU A 66 0.97 10.29 9.97
N PRO A 67 0.76 11.51 9.44
CA PRO A 67 1.41 12.05 8.25
C PRO A 67 2.87 12.45 8.53
N ARG A 68 3.70 12.41 7.48
CA ARG A 68 5.07 12.97 7.51
C ARG A 68 5.13 14.17 6.57
N SER A 69 5.60 15.30 7.08
CA SER A 69 5.55 16.58 6.36
C SER A 69 6.43 16.61 5.11
N ASP A 70 7.49 15.80 5.06
CA ASP A 70 8.43 15.73 3.93
C ASP A 70 8.11 14.59 2.94
N LEU A 71 7.13 13.74 3.24
CA LEU A 71 6.82 12.55 2.43
C LEU A 71 6.42 12.92 0.99
N SER A 72 5.62 13.98 0.81
CA SER A 72 5.18 14.43 -0.52
C SER A 72 6.36 14.78 -1.44
N LEU A 73 7.37 15.48 -0.90
CA LEU A 73 8.58 15.85 -1.63
C LEU A 73 9.34 14.60 -2.11
N HIS A 74 9.52 13.62 -1.22
CA HIS A 74 10.25 12.37 -1.55
C HIS A 74 9.49 11.50 -2.57
N VAL A 75 8.16 11.45 -2.46
CA VAL A 75 7.29 10.73 -3.39
C VAL A 75 7.36 11.36 -4.78
N GLU A 76 7.29 12.69 -4.86
CA GLU A 76 7.41 13.43 -6.11
C GLU A 76 8.79 13.24 -6.75
N SER A 77 9.88 13.41 -5.99
CA SER A 77 11.24 13.26 -6.51
C SER A 77 11.52 11.84 -7.02
N ALA A 78 10.87 10.83 -6.45
CA ALA A 78 10.98 9.44 -6.86
C ALA A 78 10.04 9.06 -8.02
N GLY A 79 9.14 9.95 -8.45
CA GLY A 79 8.06 9.62 -9.39
C GLY A 79 7.16 8.50 -8.88
N ALA A 80 6.99 8.40 -7.57
CA ALA A 80 6.22 7.37 -6.89
C ALA A 80 4.77 7.81 -6.62
N LYS A 81 3.96 6.89 -6.11
CA LYS A 81 2.62 7.17 -5.60
C LYS A 81 2.44 6.49 -4.25
N VAL A 82 1.69 7.11 -3.35
CA VAL A 82 1.33 6.54 -2.06
C VAL A 82 -0.15 6.20 -2.07
N ARG A 83 -0.49 5.00 -1.61
CA ARG A 83 -1.88 4.57 -1.47
C ARG A 83 -2.06 3.64 -0.27
N PHE A 84 -3.24 3.71 0.35
CA PHE A 84 -3.79 2.56 1.07
C PHE A 84 -4.63 1.74 0.11
N PHE A 85 -4.43 0.43 0.13
CA PHE A 85 -5.14 -0.50 -0.74
C PHE A 85 -5.80 -1.58 0.11
N CYS A 86 -7.10 -1.79 -0.07
CA CYS A 86 -7.87 -2.81 0.64
C CYS A 86 -8.54 -3.75 -0.36
N TYR A 87 -8.26 -5.04 -0.21
CA TYR A 87 -9.07 -6.10 -0.81
C TYR A 87 -10.26 -6.36 0.12
N TRP A 88 -11.45 -5.94 -0.28
CA TRP A 88 -12.66 -6.08 0.54
C TRP A 88 -13.53 -7.21 0.04
N VAL A 89 -13.62 -8.29 0.81
CA VAL A 89 -14.50 -9.42 0.51
C VAL A 89 -15.87 -9.14 1.12
N ASN A 90 -16.91 -9.06 0.29
CA ASN A 90 -18.28 -8.73 0.70
C ASN A 90 -19.27 -9.78 0.16
N GLU A 91 -19.15 -11.02 0.61
CA GLU A 91 -19.98 -12.14 0.14
C GLU A 91 -21.48 -11.89 0.32
N SER A 92 -21.89 -11.24 1.42
CA SER A 92 -23.30 -10.92 1.68
C SER A 92 -23.79 -9.67 0.93
N GLY A 93 -22.89 -8.83 0.41
CA GLY A 93 -23.23 -7.57 -0.25
C GLY A 93 -23.63 -6.44 0.70
N GLU A 94 -23.74 -6.70 2.01
CA GLU A 94 -24.28 -5.74 2.98
C GLU A 94 -23.20 -4.96 3.74
N ARG A 95 -21.92 -5.36 3.61
CA ARG A 95 -20.82 -4.72 4.33
C ARG A 95 -20.13 -3.69 3.46
N VAL A 96 -20.23 -2.42 3.86
CA VAL A 96 -19.51 -1.32 3.20
C VAL A 96 -18.23 -1.04 4.00
N PRO A 97 -17.05 -1.05 3.36
CA PRO A 97 -15.83 -0.64 4.03
C PRO A 97 -15.87 0.86 4.29
N ASP A 98 -15.87 1.24 5.56
CA ASP A 98 -15.86 2.64 5.96
C ASP A 98 -14.42 3.15 6.14
N VAL A 99 -14.21 4.40 5.73
CA VAL A 99 -12.94 5.12 5.87
C VAL A 99 -13.22 6.41 6.63
N PRO A 100 -12.71 6.54 7.86
CA PRO A 100 -12.89 7.75 8.65
C PRO A 100 -12.47 9.03 7.92
N ASP A 101 -13.25 10.10 8.07
CA ASP A 101 -13.03 11.37 7.39
C ASP A 101 -11.66 11.99 7.69
N ASP A 102 -11.15 11.81 8.90
CA ASP A 102 -9.84 12.33 9.29
C ASP A 102 -8.70 11.60 8.56
N ILE A 103 -8.84 10.29 8.33
CA ILE A 103 -7.88 9.51 7.52
C ILE A 103 -7.98 9.92 6.05
N ARG A 104 -9.18 10.19 5.55
CA ARG A 104 -9.42 10.64 4.18
C ARG A 104 -8.77 12.00 3.94
N ALA A 105 -8.98 12.96 4.83
CA ALA A 105 -8.37 14.28 4.80
C ALA A 105 -6.84 14.21 4.93
N MET A 106 -6.32 13.36 5.82
CA MET A 106 -4.87 13.14 5.96
C MET A 106 -4.26 12.62 4.66
N MET A 107 -4.86 11.60 4.03
CA MET A 107 -4.36 11.01 2.79
C MET A 107 -4.39 12.02 1.64
N GLU A 108 -5.45 12.81 1.53
CA GLU A 108 -5.53 13.88 0.53
C GLU A 108 -4.45 14.95 0.73
N ALA A 109 -4.23 15.41 1.97
CA ALA A 109 -3.24 16.44 2.28
C ALA A 109 -1.79 16.02 1.96
N MET A 110 -1.48 14.72 2.04
CA MET A 110 -0.17 14.18 1.65
C MET A 110 -0.08 13.75 0.18
N GLY A 111 -1.13 13.95 -0.61
CA GLY A 111 -1.19 13.56 -2.03
C GLY A 111 -1.31 12.04 -2.25
N GLY A 112 -1.75 11.29 -1.24
CA GLY A 112 -2.01 9.86 -1.30
C GLY A 112 -3.45 9.53 -1.68
N THR A 113 -3.70 8.26 -2.02
CA THR A 113 -5.05 7.75 -2.34
C THR A 113 -5.48 6.62 -1.41
N ILE A 114 -6.79 6.41 -1.28
CA ILE A 114 -7.35 5.22 -0.63
C ILE A 114 -8.14 4.47 -1.70
N GLU A 115 -7.73 3.24 -1.96
CA GLU A 115 -8.29 2.37 -2.99
C GLU A 115 -8.89 1.14 -2.31
N ILE A 116 -10.14 0.85 -2.66
CA ILE A 116 -10.90 -0.30 -2.14
C ILE A 116 -11.33 -1.10 -3.35
N ASP A 117 -10.93 -2.37 -3.39
CA ASP A 117 -11.28 -3.32 -4.43
C ASP A 117 -12.24 -4.34 -3.82
N GLU A 118 -13.52 -4.22 -4.17
CA GLU A 118 -14.60 -5.05 -3.63
C GLU A 118 -14.78 -6.33 -4.46
N TYR A 119 -14.75 -7.47 -3.78
CA TYR A 119 -15.02 -8.79 -4.34
C TYR A 119 -16.31 -9.36 -3.74
N ARG A 120 -17.09 -10.03 -4.60
CA ARG A 120 -18.33 -10.73 -4.25
C ARG A 120 -18.20 -12.21 -4.55
#